data_AF-A0A9P8VJZ4-F1
#
_entry.id   AF-A0A9P8VJZ4-F1
#
_cell.length_a   1.000
_cell.length_b   1.000
_cell.length_c   1.000
_cell.angle_alpha   90.00
_cell.angle_beta   90.00
_cell.angle_gamma   90.00
#
_symmetry.space_group_name_H-M   'P 1'
#
loop_
_entity.id
_entity.type
_entity.pdbx_description
1 polymer ?
#
loop_
_entity_poly.entity_id
_entity_poly.type
_entity_poly.pdbx_seq_one_letter_code
_entity_poly.pdbx_strand_id
1 'polypeptide(L)'
;MAVMEDTEALLGSTEPVRRSWMKETSGRFVKPEWMQDANHRFIKPTSTTTRRILAAIVSISLLSLICLFLPTTAKDFIRHTGHPPNAPNPECPVSYVDALPVCKGPDGSEAVIPNIVHYVFLLKDPQADFPLQFSHFLSMYGAYRLLGRPDKIYLHTNVAEDSIPVQRARSGESGKWNKLIFDMPGLVINTVEMPETAGNGKNITMMEHKSDFIRVKMVQQLGGIYLDLDVQPLRDLAALRNSGYRAVGGREYGFRDSNGTIHDGTLNSGTFMSVAGGAMITRWMEKMNEVFDGGWITHSNKALTSIAEDLVADDGQCEMLVLGRAGFAPGSWVDQDVSALFDSHADVANWPDEKFHEGDPLSDEVNLTHGLTPDWAADYGCTYLLHAFSKKKARNGARNNGITPRYVLERKSNYARAVYPIARAMYNEGLVNLDDTDLGV
;
A
#
# COMPACT_ATOMS: atom_id res chain seq x y z
N MET A 1 -25.82 25.32 36.57
CA MET A 1 -25.14 24.90 37.83
C MET A 1 -23.78 24.38 37.40
N ALA A 2 -22.70 25.14 37.58
CA ALA A 2 -21.96 25.34 38.84
C ALA A 2 -21.07 24.12 39.14
N VAL A 3 -19.77 24.23 39.47
CA VAL A 3 -18.86 25.40 39.64
C VAL A 3 -17.41 24.93 39.35
N MET A 4 -16.50 25.84 39.02
CA MET A 4 -15.04 25.56 39.00
C MET A 4 -14.44 25.82 40.39
N GLU A 5 -13.49 25.01 40.85
CA GLU A 5 -12.63 25.39 41.98
C GLU A 5 -11.23 24.75 41.84
N ASP A 6 -10.20 25.59 41.89
CA ASP A 6 -8.79 25.22 42.09
C ASP A 6 -8.48 25.09 43.59
N THR A 7 -7.40 24.39 43.97
CA THR A 7 -6.64 24.76 45.18
C THR A 7 -5.19 24.21 45.21
N GLU A 8 -4.35 24.96 45.92
CA GLU A 8 -2.89 24.86 46.13
C GLU A 8 -2.46 23.62 46.98
N ALA A 9 -1.28 22.99 46.86
CA ALA A 9 0.14 23.39 46.83
C ALA A 9 0.82 23.58 48.23
N LEU A 10 1.94 22.86 48.43
CA LEU A 10 2.94 22.94 49.53
C LEU A 10 4.13 22.04 49.11
N LEU A 11 5.41 22.23 49.44
CA LEU A 11 6.37 23.34 49.55
C LEU A 11 7.67 22.72 50.13
N GLY A 12 8.86 23.23 49.78
CA GLY A 12 10.17 22.82 50.33
C GLY A 12 11.28 22.68 49.28
N SER A 13 12.01 23.72 48.87
CA SER A 13 13.10 24.45 49.59
C SER A 13 14.40 23.62 49.72
N THR A 14 15.63 24.07 49.46
CA THR A 14 16.22 25.44 49.37
C THR A 14 17.39 25.53 48.36
N GLU A 15 17.95 26.74 48.18
CA GLU A 15 18.82 27.20 47.07
C GLU A 15 20.35 27.32 47.46
N PRO A 16 21.25 28.17 46.90
CA PRO A 16 22.61 27.75 46.47
C PRO A 16 23.79 28.54 47.11
N VAL A 17 25.04 28.47 46.57
CA VAL A 17 26.02 29.61 46.38
C VAL A 17 27.36 29.17 45.72
N ARG A 18 28.16 30.15 45.23
CA ARG A 18 29.32 30.03 44.30
C ARG A 18 30.74 30.04 44.94
N ARG A 19 31.70 29.43 44.21
CA ARG A 19 33.15 29.74 43.97
C ARG A 19 33.91 30.75 44.89
N SER A 20 35.18 30.44 45.26
CA SER A 20 36.42 30.86 44.51
C SER A 20 37.76 30.80 45.31
N TRP A 21 38.89 30.77 44.56
CA TRP A 21 40.29 31.16 44.88
C TRP A 21 41.37 30.13 45.31
N MET A 22 42.62 30.51 45.03
CA MET A 22 43.84 29.69 44.80
C MET A 22 44.86 29.69 45.95
N LYS A 23 45.92 28.85 45.85
CA LYS A 23 47.29 29.16 46.30
C LYS A 23 48.38 28.39 45.51
N GLU A 24 49.61 28.92 45.51
CA GLU A 24 50.74 28.59 44.60
C GLU A 24 51.83 27.63 45.13
N THR A 25 52.77 27.26 44.22
CA THR A 25 54.22 26.88 44.32
C THR A 25 54.55 25.55 43.61
N SER A 26 55.75 25.26 43.05
CA SER A 26 56.90 26.04 42.52
C SER A 26 57.81 25.06 41.69
N GLY A 27 58.80 25.42 40.85
CA GLY A 27 59.27 26.73 40.35
C GLY A 27 60.79 26.79 40.08
N ARG A 28 61.32 26.34 38.92
CA ARG A 28 62.75 26.53 38.51
C ARG A 28 62.99 26.65 37.00
N PHE A 29 64.10 27.31 36.66
CA PHE A 29 64.54 27.79 35.34
C PHE A 29 65.73 26.96 34.79
N VAL A 30 65.80 26.76 33.47
CA VAL A 30 67.04 26.80 32.65
C VAL A 30 66.69 27.40 31.28
N LYS A 31 67.59 28.19 30.68
CA LYS A 31 67.43 28.88 29.38
C LYS A 31 68.49 28.38 28.36
N PRO A 32 68.39 28.76 27.06
CA PRO A 32 68.74 27.85 25.96
C PRO A 32 70.11 28.12 25.33
N GLU A 33 70.48 27.25 24.39
CA GLU A 33 71.56 27.51 23.44
C GLU A 33 71.10 27.23 22.00
N TRP A 34 71.75 27.90 21.06
CA TRP A 34 71.36 28.07 19.66
C TRP A 34 72.51 27.56 18.76
N MET A 35 72.19 27.21 17.52
CA MET A 35 73.11 26.71 16.49
C MET A 35 73.83 25.38 16.78
N GLN A 36 73.44 24.34 16.04
CA GLN A 36 74.28 23.86 14.93
C GLN A 36 73.50 23.01 13.92
N ASP A 37 74.07 22.93 12.72
CA ASP A 37 73.77 22.04 11.60
C ASP A 37 72.39 22.10 10.91
N ALA A 38 72.30 23.05 9.98
CA ALA A 38 71.61 22.82 8.73
C ALA A 38 72.43 21.89 7.82
N ASN A 39 71.85 20.81 7.30
CA ASN A 39 72.41 20.15 6.12
C ASN A 39 71.35 19.42 5.25
N HIS A 40 71.46 19.68 3.95
CA HIS A 40 70.73 19.13 2.80
C HIS A 40 69.90 17.84 2.97
N ARG A 41 68.62 17.89 2.56
CA ARG A 41 68.01 16.90 1.63
C ARG A 41 67.06 17.55 0.62
N PHE A 42 67.20 17.17 -0.65
CA PHE A 42 66.31 17.56 -1.75
C PHE A 42 64.92 16.93 -1.58
N ILE A 43 63.85 17.70 -1.84
CA ILE A 43 62.48 17.17 -1.94
C ILE A 43 62.11 16.95 -3.42
N LYS A 44 62.06 15.68 -3.84
CA LYS A 44 61.33 15.16 -5.01
C LYS A 44 61.01 13.67 -4.79
N PRO A 45 59.94 13.12 -5.37
CA PRO A 45 58.64 13.69 -5.70
C PRO A 45 57.53 13.15 -4.76
N THR A 46 56.33 13.74 -4.82
CA THR A 46 55.15 13.17 -4.13
C THR A 46 54.85 11.75 -4.58
N SER A 47 54.54 10.86 -3.63
CA SER A 47 54.21 9.47 -3.94
C SER A 47 52.99 9.38 -4.88
N THR A 48 52.94 8.31 -5.69
CA THR A 48 51.79 7.98 -6.54
C THR A 48 50.49 7.92 -5.75
N THR A 49 50.55 7.47 -4.49
CA THR A 49 49.42 7.47 -3.54
C THR A 49 48.93 8.89 -3.24
N THR A 50 49.83 9.83 -2.93
CA THR A 50 49.47 11.24 -2.66
C THR A 50 48.83 11.90 -3.89
N ARG A 51 49.32 11.60 -5.09
CA ARG A 51 48.72 12.11 -6.34
C ARG A 51 47.33 11.53 -6.60
N ARG A 52 47.11 10.23 -6.33
CA ARG A 52 45.80 9.58 -6.44
C ARG A 52 44.78 10.14 -5.44
N ILE A 53 45.20 10.38 -4.19
CA ILE A 53 44.35 11.00 -3.17
C ILE A 53 43.97 12.43 -3.57
N LEU A 54 44.92 13.25 -4.02
CA LEU A 54 44.61 14.60 -4.48
C LEU A 54 43.66 14.60 -5.69
N ALA A 55 43.89 13.71 -6.66
CA ALA A 55 43.03 13.57 -7.82
C ALA A 55 41.59 13.17 -7.43
N ALA A 56 41.43 12.21 -6.50
CA ALA A 56 40.12 11.81 -6.00
C ALA A 56 39.39 12.96 -5.29
N ILE A 57 40.08 13.70 -4.41
CA ILE A 57 39.51 14.85 -3.69
C ILE A 57 39.09 15.95 -4.68
N VAL A 58 39.92 16.25 -5.68
CA VAL A 58 39.58 17.22 -6.74
C VAL A 58 38.38 16.75 -7.55
N SER A 59 38.33 15.47 -7.96
CA SER A 59 37.19 14.91 -8.72
C SER A 59 35.87 14.97 -7.93
N ILE A 60 35.88 14.58 -6.65
CA ILE A 60 34.70 14.65 -5.76
C ILE A 60 34.26 16.11 -5.57
N SER A 61 35.20 17.03 -5.40
CA SER A 61 34.90 18.46 -5.24
C SER A 61 34.32 19.06 -6.53
N LEU A 62 34.84 18.67 -7.70
CA LEU A 62 34.34 19.12 -8.99
C LEU A 62 32.92 18.58 -9.26
N LEU A 63 32.68 17.30 -8.98
CA LEU A 63 31.35 16.68 -9.07
C LEU A 63 30.34 17.37 -8.15
N SER A 64 30.72 17.66 -6.92
CA SER A 64 29.88 18.37 -5.94
C SER A 64 29.55 19.79 -6.42
N LEU A 65 30.53 20.50 -6.98
CA LEU A 65 30.34 21.84 -7.52
C LEU A 65 29.45 21.84 -8.77
N ILE A 66 29.64 20.90 -9.69
CA ILE A 66 28.76 20.70 -10.85
C ILE A 66 27.32 20.45 -10.40
N CYS A 67 27.11 19.58 -9.40
CA CYS A 67 25.80 19.31 -8.83
C CYS A 67 25.14 20.55 -8.20
N LEU A 68 25.90 21.52 -7.70
CA LEU A 68 25.34 22.78 -7.18
C LEU A 68 24.84 23.71 -8.30
N PHE A 69 25.48 23.71 -9.48
CA PHE A 69 25.12 24.57 -10.62
C PHE A 69 24.14 23.96 -11.62
N LEU A 70 23.77 22.68 -11.48
CA LEU A 70 22.67 22.11 -12.26
C LEU A 70 21.35 22.88 -11.99
N PRO A 71 20.52 23.17 -13.03
CA PRO A 71 19.19 23.72 -12.82
C PRO A 71 18.33 22.75 -12.00
N THR A 72 17.30 23.25 -11.33
CA THR A 72 16.40 22.45 -10.47
C THR A 72 15.86 21.22 -11.21
N THR A 73 15.37 21.42 -12.44
CA THR A 73 14.90 20.34 -13.32
C THR A 73 15.93 19.22 -13.55
N ALA A 74 17.23 19.54 -13.64
CA ALA A 74 18.28 18.53 -13.80
C ALA A 74 18.68 17.87 -12.47
N LYS A 75 18.56 18.58 -11.34
CA LYS A 75 18.72 17.98 -9.99
C LYS A 75 17.59 17.01 -9.69
N ASP A 76 16.38 17.34 -10.11
CA ASP A 76 15.20 16.50 -9.96
C ASP A 76 15.30 15.29 -10.90
N PHE A 77 15.71 15.49 -12.16
CA PHE A 77 15.99 14.39 -13.10
C PHE A 77 17.03 13.37 -12.58
N ILE A 78 18.13 13.84 -11.97
CA ILE A 78 19.15 12.95 -11.36
C ILE A 78 18.65 12.28 -10.07
N ARG A 79 17.71 12.90 -9.34
CA ARG A 79 17.05 12.31 -8.15
C ARG A 79 15.96 11.29 -8.51
N HIS A 80 15.42 11.35 -9.73
CA HIS A 80 14.31 10.52 -10.20
C HIS A 80 14.71 9.52 -11.30
N THR A 81 15.94 9.03 -11.29
CA THR A 81 16.36 7.91 -12.16
C THR A 81 15.70 6.56 -11.81
N GLY A 82 14.86 6.52 -10.77
CA GLY A 82 13.89 5.45 -10.51
C GLY A 82 12.70 5.47 -11.47
N HIS A 83 12.98 5.26 -12.76
CA HIS A 83 12.05 5.18 -13.91
C HIS A 83 11.23 6.45 -14.22
N PRO A 84 11.12 6.87 -15.49
CA PRO A 84 10.07 7.81 -15.87
C PRO A 84 8.70 7.11 -15.68
N PRO A 85 7.65 7.83 -15.23
CA PRO A 85 6.31 7.25 -15.04
C PRO A 85 5.68 6.74 -16.34
N ASN A 86 6.24 7.13 -17.49
CA ASN A 86 5.83 6.73 -18.83
C ASN A 86 6.91 5.88 -19.54
N ALA A 87 7.80 5.19 -18.80
CA ALA A 87 8.49 4.05 -19.40
C ALA A 87 7.41 3.07 -19.87
N PRO A 88 7.38 2.64 -21.14
CA PRO A 88 6.44 1.60 -21.55
C PRO A 88 6.69 0.40 -20.64
N ASN A 89 5.62 0.00 -19.92
CA ASN A 89 5.62 -1.23 -19.13
C ASN A 89 6.15 -2.31 -20.08
N PRO A 90 7.22 -3.06 -19.74
CA PRO A 90 7.73 -4.10 -20.63
C PRO A 90 6.55 -4.98 -20.99
N GLU A 91 6.26 -5.08 -22.30
CA GLU A 91 4.99 -5.58 -22.81
C GLU A 91 4.57 -6.81 -22.00
N CYS A 92 3.34 -6.83 -21.47
CA CYS A 92 2.76 -8.10 -21.05
C CYS A 92 2.27 -8.78 -22.32
N PRO A 93 3.03 -9.71 -22.95
CA PRO A 93 2.39 -10.60 -23.88
C PRO A 93 1.37 -11.37 -23.05
N VAL A 94 0.09 -11.27 -23.43
CA VAL A 94 -1.01 -11.89 -22.69
C VAL A 94 -0.78 -13.40 -22.50
N SER A 95 0.02 -14.00 -23.39
CA SER A 95 0.53 -15.38 -23.31
C SER A 95 1.47 -15.69 -22.15
N TYR A 96 1.98 -14.73 -21.38
CA TYR A 96 2.84 -15.03 -20.20
C TYR A 96 2.02 -15.49 -18.99
N VAL A 97 0.76 -15.06 -18.91
CA VAL A 97 -0.18 -15.43 -17.82
C VAL A 97 -0.62 -16.88 -17.95
N ASP A 98 -1.06 -17.27 -19.15
CA ASP A 98 -1.48 -18.65 -19.46
C ASP A 98 -0.29 -19.64 -19.53
N ALA A 99 0.95 -19.13 -19.42
CA ALA A 99 2.18 -19.89 -19.46
C ALA A 99 2.99 -19.84 -18.14
N LEU A 100 2.39 -19.37 -17.03
CA LEU A 100 3.01 -19.52 -15.72
C LEU A 100 3.29 -21.01 -15.45
N PRO A 101 4.55 -21.42 -15.20
CA PRO A 101 4.85 -22.82 -14.92
C PRO A 101 4.11 -23.26 -13.66
N VAL A 102 3.32 -24.33 -13.76
CA VAL A 102 2.70 -24.95 -12.58
C VAL A 102 3.82 -25.52 -11.71
N CYS A 103 4.05 -24.89 -10.56
CA CYS A 103 5.02 -25.34 -9.58
C CYS A 103 4.48 -26.61 -8.91
N LYS A 104 5.29 -27.67 -8.86
CA LYS A 104 4.92 -28.92 -8.18
C LYS A 104 5.74 -29.06 -6.92
N GLY A 105 5.06 -29.30 -5.79
CA GLY A 105 5.70 -29.45 -4.50
C GLY A 105 6.67 -30.66 -4.47
N PRO A 106 7.47 -30.79 -3.40
CA PRO A 106 8.45 -31.89 -3.25
C PRO A 106 7.83 -33.30 -3.30
N ASP A 107 6.53 -33.42 -2.99
CA ASP A 107 5.73 -34.64 -3.05
C ASP A 107 4.98 -34.83 -4.39
N GLY A 108 5.17 -33.91 -5.33
CA GLY A 108 4.46 -33.86 -6.61
C GLY A 108 3.03 -33.31 -6.52
N SER A 109 2.59 -32.81 -5.36
CA SER A 109 1.28 -32.19 -5.20
C SER A 109 1.23 -30.79 -5.82
N GLU A 110 0.05 -30.41 -6.30
CA GLU A 110 -0.26 -29.06 -6.77
C GLU A 110 -1.10 -28.39 -5.69
N ALA A 111 -0.55 -27.37 -5.04
CA ALA A 111 -1.31 -26.60 -4.05
C ALA A 111 -2.28 -25.67 -4.77
N VAL A 112 -3.56 -25.79 -4.45
CA VAL A 112 -4.62 -24.90 -4.97
C VAL A 112 -5.05 -23.96 -3.86
N ILE A 113 -4.93 -22.67 -4.11
CA ILE A 113 -5.45 -21.65 -3.19
C ILE A 113 -6.98 -21.60 -3.32
N PRO A 114 -7.75 -21.70 -2.21
CA PRO A 114 -9.21 -21.69 -2.24
C PRO A 114 -9.79 -20.47 -2.94
N ASN A 115 -10.94 -20.59 -3.62
CA ASN A 115 -11.64 -19.44 -4.20
C ASN A 115 -12.54 -18.76 -3.17
N ILE A 116 -11.95 -18.41 -2.03
CA ILE A 116 -12.60 -17.75 -0.89
C ILE A 116 -12.03 -16.33 -0.82
N VAL A 117 -12.89 -15.32 -0.73
CA VAL A 117 -12.48 -13.91 -0.62
C VAL A 117 -12.70 -13.41 0.79
N HIS A 118 -11.77 -12.61 1.29
CA HIS A 118 -11.77 -12.05 2.64
C HIS A 118 -11.67 -10.52 2.58
N TYR A 119 -12.63 -9.85 3.20
CA TYR A 119 -12.61 -8.42 3.49
C TYR A 119 -12.69 -8.22 5.01
N VAL A 120 -12.03 -7.18 5.53
CA VAL A 120 -12.16 -6.77 6.95
C VAL A 120 -12.78 -5.38 7.02
N PHE A 121 -13.79 -5.22 7.88
CA PHE A 121 -14.40 -3.92 8.14
C PHE A 121 -14.83 -3.81 9.60
N LEU A 122 -14.15 -2.94 10.35
CA LEU A 122 -14.31 -2.79 11.79
C LEU A 122 -14.99 -1.47 12.14
N LEU A 123 -16.02 -1.51 12.99
CA LEU A 123 -16.66 -0.34 13.54
C LEU A 123 -16.07 0.02 14.90
N LYS A 124 -15.85 1.32 15.14
CA LYS A 124 -15.50 1.84 16.47
C LYS A 124 -16.64 1.66 17.47
N ASP A 125 -17.87 1.75 17.00
CA ASP A 125 -19.10 1.44 17.74
C ASP A 125 -19.80 0.27 17.03
N PRO A 126 -19.83 -0.94 17.60
CA PRO A 126 -20.51 -2.10 17.02
C PRO A 126 -22.03 -1.95 16.84
N GLN A 127 -22.66 -0.90 17.38
CA GLN A 127 -24.10 -0.62 17.25
C GLN A 127 -24.41 0.45 16.18
N ALA A 128 -23.38 1.10 15.64
CA ALA A 128 -23.52 2.06 14.54
C ALA A 128 -23.79 1.34 13.21
N ASP A 129 -24.33 2.09 12.24
CA ASP A 129 -24.44 1.60 10.87
C ASP A 129 -23.09 1.53 10.18
N PHE A 130 -22.97 0.60 9.23
CA PHE A 130 -21.83 0.47 8.35
C PHE A 130 -21.75 1.69 7.40
N PRO A 131 -20.70 2.52 7.41
CA PRO A 131 -20.58 3.63 6.45
C PRO A 131 -19.96 3.16 5.13
N LEU A 132 -20.54 2.13 4.49
CA LEU A 132 -20.04 1.62 3.21
C LEU A 132 -20.46 2.55 2.05
N GLN A 133 -19.57 2.68 1.08
CA GLN A 133 -19.66 3.63 -0.02
C GLN A 133 -19.63 2.90 -1.36
N PHE A 134 -19.95 3.61 -2.45
CA PHE A 134 -19.94 3.03 -3.80
C PHE A 134 -18.61 2.32 -4.12
N SER A 135 -17.47 2.90 -3.76
CA SER A 135 -16.13 2.32 -3.96
C SER A 135 -15.94 0.95 -3.27
N HIS A 136 -16.56 0.73 -2.11
CA HIS A 136 -16.51 -0.56 -1.40
C HIS A 136 -17.38 -1.59 -2.12
N PHE A 137 -18.59 -1.21 -2.56
CA PHE A 137 -19.45 -2.08 -3.36
C PHE A 137 -18.79 -2.43 -4.70
N LEU A 138 -18.11 -1.47 -5.33
CA LEU A 138 -17.33 -1.66 -6.55
C LEU A 138 -16.22 -2.71 -6.39
N SER A 139 -15.46 -2.65 -5.28
CA SER A 139 -14.46 -3.69 -4.95
C SER A 139 -15.12 -5.06 -4.77
N MET A 140 -16.11 -5.18 -3.88
CA MET A 140 -16.69 -6.47 -3.49
C MET A 140 -17.46 -7.14 -4.66
N TYR A 141 -18.20 -6.36 -5.44
CA TYR A 141 -18.90 -6.88 -6.61
C TYR A 141 -17.94 -7.16 -7.77
N GLY A 142 -16.85 -6.38 -7.91
CA GLY A 142 -15.72 -6.71 -8.78
C GLY A 142 -15.11 -8.07 -8.45
N ALA A 143 -14.89 -8.35 -7.16
CA ALA A 143 -14.43 -9.66 -6.69
C ALA A 143 -15.45 -10.77 -6.99
N TYR A 144 -16.73 -10.56 -6.68
CA TYR A 144 -17.80 -11.51 -6.99
C TYR A 144 -17.87 -11.87 -8.49
N ARG A 145 -17.73 -10.86 -9.38
CA ARG A 145 -17.89 -11.04 -10.82
C ARG A 145 -16.64 -11.59 -11.51
N LEU A 146 -15.45 -11.05 -11.20
CA LEU A 146 -14.22 -11.37 -11.94
C LEU A 146 -13.47 -12.59 -11.39
N LEU A 147 -13.61 -12.91 -10.11
CA LEU A 147 -12.89 -14.05 -9.50
C LEU A 147 -13.67 -15.36 -9.66
N GLY A 148 -14.37 -15.51 -10.77
CA GLY A 148 -15.10 -16.73 -11.13
C GLY A 148 -16.25 -17.11 -10.20
N ARG A 149 -16.87 -16.15 -9.49
CA ARG A 149 -17.82 -16.34 -8.38
C ARG A 149 -17.20 -17.14 -7.23
N PRO A 150 -16.57 -16.47 -6.25
CA PRO A 150 -16.02 -17.09 -5.05
C PRO A 150 -16.99 -18.02 -4.33
N ASP A 151 -16.49 -19.12 -3.77
CA ASP A 151 -17.28 -20.08 -2.98
C ASP A 151 -17.94 -19.40 -1.78
N LYS A 152 -17.21 -18.44 -1.20
CA LYS A 152 -17.65 -17.54 -0.12
C LYS A 152 -16.93 -16.20 -0.23
N ILE A 153 -17.62 -15.14 0.19
CA ILE A 153 -17.05 -13.81 0.44
C ILE A 153 -17.25 -13.53 1.93
N TYR A 154 -16.19 -13.53 2.72
CA TYR A 154 -16.26 -13.21 4.14
C TYR A 154 -16.13 -11.70 4.36
N LEU A 155 -17.07 -11.12 5.09
CA LEU A 155 -16.91 -9.81 5.72
C LEU A 155 -16.59 -10.01 7.20
N HIS A 156 -15.32 -9.87 7.56
CA HIS A 156 -14.84 -9.97 8.93
C HIS A 156 -15.07 -8.66 9.66
N THR A 157 -15.91 -8.68 10.69
CA THR A 157 -16.32 -7.46 11.41
C THR A 157 -16.51 -7.73 12.90
N ASN A 158 -16.38 -6.72 13.74
CA ASN A 158 -16.67 -6.80 15.18
C ASN A 158 -18.17 -6.62 15.51
N VAL A 159 -19.02 -6.64 14.49
CA VAL A 159 -20.49 -6.57 14.58
C VAL A 159 -21.06 -7.99 14.54
N ALA A 160 -22.02 -8.31 15.42
CA ALA A 160 -22.68 -9.62 15.44
C ALA A 160 -23.63 -9.80 14.24
N GLU A 161 -23.67 -10.98 13.62
CA GLU A 161 -24.53 -11.21 12.43
C GLU A 161 -26.03 -10.95 12.69
N ASP A 162 -26.51 -11.29 13.89
CA ASP A 162 -27.91 -11.10 14.29
C ASP A 162 -28.23 -9.69 14.80
N SER A 163 -27.24 -8.78 14.85
CA SER A 163 -27.39 -7.44 15.41
C SER A 163 -28.20 -6.47 14.53
N ILE A 164 -28.71 -5.41 15.15
CA ILE A 164 -29.54 -4.39 14.49
C ILE A 164 -28.82 -3.71 13.29
N PRO A 165 -27.52 -3.35 13.34
CA PRO A 165 -26.81 -2.82 12.17
C PRO A 165 -26.82 -3.74 10.93
N VAL A 166 -26.71 -5.06 11.13
CA VAL A 166 -26.77 -6.03 10.02
C VAL A 166 -28.19 -6.15 9.48
N GLN A 167 -29.20 -6.10 10.35
CA GLN A 167 -30.60 -6.06 9.94
C GLN A 167 -30.92 -4.80 9.12
N ARG A 168 -30.45 -3.62 9.56
CA ARG A 168 -30.61 -2.34 8.82
C ARG A 168 -29.85 -2.32 7.50
N ALA A 169 -28.69 -2.98 7.43
CA ALA A 169 -27.96 -3.16 6.18
C ALA A 169 -28.74 -4.02 5.18
N ARG A 170 -29.22 -5.20 5.60
CA ARG A 170 -30.03 -6.11 4.74
C ARG A 170 -31.38 -5.48 4.32
N SER A 171 -32.04 -4.73 5.20
CA SER A 171 -33.28 -4.01 4.83
C SER A 171 -33.03 -2.80 3.93
N GLY A 172 -31.84 -2.20 3.98
CA GLY A 172 -31.47 -0.97 3.26
C GLY A 172 -31.78 0.32 4.02
N GLU A 173 -32.24 0.22 5.27
CA GLU A 173 -32.42 1.37 6.18
C GLU A 173 -31.12 2.14 6.40
N SER A 174 -29.97 1.48 6.33
CA SER A 174 -28.65 2.11 6.44
C SER A 174 -28.00 2.49 5.11
N GLY A 175 -28.76 2.52 4.01
CA GLY A 175 -28.32 3.05 2.71
C GLY A 175 -28.10 2.00 1.60
N LYS A 176 -28.09 2.47 0.34
CA LYS A 176 -28.08 1.62 -0.87
C LYS A 176 -26.88 0.66 -0.93
N TRP A 177 -25.68 1.15 -0.63
CA TRP A 177 -24.46 0.33 -0.74
C TRP A 177 -24.39 -0.77 0.31
N ASN A 178 -24.87 -0.49 1.53
CA ASN A 178 -25.03 -1.53 2.56
C ASN A 178 -25.97 -2.63 2.08
N LYS A 179 -27.14 -2.27 1.51
CA LYS A 179 -28.07 -3.28 0.99
C LYS A 179 -27.44 -4.15 -0.10
N LEU A 180 -26.85 -3.54 -1.12
CA LEU A 180 -26.27 -4.26 -2.25
C LEU A 180 -25.06 -5.13 -1.85
N ILE A 181 -24.29 -4.72 -0.85
CA ILE A 181 -23.23 -5.55 -0.27
C ILE A 181 -23.82 -6.71 0.53
N PHE A 182 -24.75 -6.44 1.46
CA PHE A 182 -25.27 -7.46 2.39
C PHE A 182 -26.22 -8.48 1.76
N ASP A 183 -26.79 -8.17 0.60
CA ASP A 183 -27.56 -9.10 -0.25
C ASP A 183 -26.68 -9.90 -1.24
N MET A 184 -25.36 -9.66 -1.27
CA MET A 184 -24.46 -10.28 -2.26
C MET A 184 -24.41 -11.81 -2.13
N PRO A 185 -24.61 -12.58 -3.23
CA PRO A 185 -24.57 -14.03 -3.17
C PRO A 185 -23.23 -14.57 -2.66
N GLY A 186 -23.28 -15.46 -1.66
CA GLY A 186 -22.10 -16.04 -1.04
C GLY A 186 -21.45 -15.17 0.05
N LEU A 187 -22.01 -14.00 0.38
CA LEU A 187 -21.54 -13.21 1.53
C LEU A 187 -21.80 -13.97 2.84
N VAL A 188 -20.78 -14.02 3.70
CA VAL A 188 -20.87 -14.51 5.08
C VAL A 188 -20.34 -13.42 6.02
N ILE A 189 -21.18 -12.99 6.97
CA ILE A 189 -20.74 -12.12 8.06
C ILE A 189 -19.98 -12.99 9.06
N ASN A 190 -18.70 -12.72 9.27
CA ASN A 190 -17.91 -13.43 10.27
C ASN A 190 -17.56 -12.48 11.42
N THR A 191 -18.24 -12.65 12.54
CA THR A 191 -18.02 -11.83 13.73
C THR A 191 -16.69 -12.19 14.39
N VAL A 192 -15.78 -11.22 14.49
CA VAL A 192 -14.42 -11.39 15.01
C VAL A 192 -14.16 -10.46 16.20
N GLU A 193 -13.41 -10.98 17.18
CA GLU A 193 -12.90 -10.15 18.27
C GLU A 193 -11.82 -9.19 17.76
N MET A 194 -11.89 -7.95 18.25
CA MET A 194 -10.95 -6.90 17.90
C MET A 194 -9.66 -7.06 18.72
N PRO A 195 -8.47 -7.18 18.09
CA PRO A 195 -7.23 -7.37 18.84
C PRO A 195 -6.79 -6.06 19.50
N GLU A 196 -6.61 -6.08 20.83
CA GLU A 196 -6.16 -4.91 21.60
C GLU A 196 -4.64 -4.89 21.87
N THR A 197 -3.99 -6.06 21.84
CA THR A 197 -2.56 -6.23 22.10
C THR A 197 -1.93 -7.23 21.13
N ALA A 198 -0.68 -6.98 20.76
CA ALA A 198 0.17 -7.94 20.06
C ALA A 198 0.83 -8.91 21.06
N GLY A 199 1.32 -10.06 20.59
CA GLY A 199 1.99 -11.07 21.43
C GLY A 199 3.23 -10.57 22.20
N ASN A 200 3.88 -9.50 21.74
CA ASN A 200 4.95 -8.81 22.47
C ASN A 200 4.46 -7.83 23.56
N GLY A 201 3.15 -7.78 23.83
CA GLY A 201 2.53 -6.97 24.88
C GLY A 201 2.25 -5.50 24.52
N LYS A 202 2.56 -5.04 23.30
CA LYS A 202 2.23 -3.67 22.87
C LYS A 202 0.77 -3.54 22.44
N ASN A 203 0.15 -2.42 22.79
CA ASN A 203 -1.24 -2.10 22.44
C ASN A 203 -1.39 -1.80 20.95
N ILE A 204 -2.36 -2.44 20.29
CA ILE A 204 -2.73 -2.22 18.89
C ILE A 204 -3.83 -1.15 18.89
N THR A 205 -3.49 0.11 18.68
CA THR A 205 -4.43 1.24 18.88
C THR A 205 -5.15 1.70 17.61
N MET A 206 -4.52 1.59 16.43
CA MET A 206 -5.08 2.03 15.15
C MET A 206 -5.97 0.93 14.54
N MET A 207 -7.09 1.32 13.94
CA MET A 207 -8.07 0.36 13.40
C MET A 207 -7.52 -0.40 12.18
N GLU A 208 -6.65 0.27 11.43
CA GLU A 208 -5.89 -0.27 10.32
C GLU A 208 -4.98 -1.41 10.79
N HIS A 209 -4.22 -1.20 11.87
CA HIS A 209 -3.40 -2.25 12.49
C HIS A 209 -4.25 -3.41 13.00
N LYS A 210 -5.42 -3.13 13.58
CA LYS A 210 -6.36 -4.17 14.02
C LYS A 210 -6.86 -5.01 12.84
N SER A 211 -7.10 -4.38 11.69
CA SER A 211 -7.42 -5.06 10.43
C SER A 211 -6.29 -5.97 9.96
N ASP A 212 -5.02 -5.53 10.08
CA ASP A 212 -3.84 -6.33 9.68
C ASP A 212 -3.76 -7.65 10.45
N PHE A 213 -3.95 -7.63 11.77
CA PHE A 213 -3.94 -8.86 12.56
C PHE A 213 -5.12 -9.79 12.21
N ILE A 214 -6.30 -9.23 11.88
CA ILE A 214 -7.48 -10.02 11.52
C ILE A 214 -7.33 -10.64 10.12
N ARG A 215 -6.93 -9.87 9.09
CA ARG A 215 -6.77 -10.39 7.71
C ARG A 215 -5.82 -11.58 7.67
N VAL A 216 -4.69 -11.48 8.38
CA VAL A 216 -3.68 -12.54 8.43
C VAL A 216 -4.20 -13.76 9.20
N LYS A 217 -4.85 -13.56 10.36
CA LYS A 217 -5.47 -14.65 11.12
C LYS A 217 -6.54 -15.39 10.31
N MET A 218 -7.37 -14.68 9.55
CA MET A 218 -8.47 -15.29 8.80
C MET A 218 -7.98 -16.08 7.59
N VAL A 219 -7.02 -15.57 6.81
CA VAL A 219 -6.39 -16.34 5.73
C VAL A 219 -5.55 -17.50 6.28
N GLN A 220 -4.91 -17.35 7.45
CA GLN A 220 -4.20 -18.45 8.11
C GLN A 220 -5.15 -19.62 8.44
N GLN A 221 -6.37 -19.33 8.91
CA GLN A 221 -7.35 -20.34 9.31
C GLN A 221 -8.12 -20.95 8.14
N LEU A 222 -8.47 -20.16 7.13
CA LEU A 222 -9.41 -20.56 6.07
C LEU A 222 -8.75 -20.75 4.70
N GLY A 223 -7.57 -20.17 4.48
CA GLY A 223 -6.98 -19.98 3.15
C GLY A 223 -7.83 -19.05 2.28
N GLY A 224 -7.36 -18.74 1.08
CA GLY A 224 -8.05 -17.91 0.11
C GLY A 224 -7.32 -16.61 -0.20
N ILE A 225 -8.07 -15.60 -0.64
CA ILE A 225 -7.63 -14.31 -1.15
C ILE A 225 -8.08 -13.21 -0.18
N TYR A 226 -7.15 -12.40 0.31
CA TYR A 226 -7.46 -11.17 1.03
C TYR A 226 -7.45 -9.96 0.10
N LEU A 227 -8.43 -9.06 0.26
CA LEU A 227 -8.51 -7.77 -0.42
C LEU A 227 -8.88 -6.68 0.60
N ASP A 228 -8.14 -5.57 0.64
CA ASP A 228 -8.65 -4.32 1.23
C ASP A 228 -9.78 -3.76 0.35
N LEU A 229 -10.70 -2.98 0.94
CA LEU A 229 -11.89 -2.44 0.24
C LEU A 229 -11.57 -1.39 -0.85
N ASP A 230 -10.33 -0.90 -0.90
CA ASP A 230 -9.79 -0.06 -1.98
C ASP A 230 -8.94 -0.85 -3.00
N VAL A 231 -8.84 -2.17 -2.86
CA VAL A 231 -8.30 -3.06 -3.92
C VAL A 231 -9.41 -3.44 -4.89
N GLN A 232 -9.16 -3.21 -6.18
CA GLN A 232 -10.10 -3.48 -7.26
C GLN A 232 -9.59 -4.66 -8.11
N PRO A 233 -10.30 -5.79 -8.18
CA PRO A 233 -10.00 -6.83 -9.16
C PRO A 233 -10.23 -6.32 -10.59
N LEU A 234 -9.26 -6.56 -11.46
CA LEU A 234 -9.32 -6.23 -12.89
C LEU A 234 -9.34 -7.49 -13.77
N ARG A 235 -8.87 -8.63 -13.26
CA ARG A 235 -8.82 -9.93 -13.97
C ARG A 235 -9.08 -11.09 -13.00
N ASP A 236 -9.43 -12.27 -13.53
CA ASP A 236 -9.54 -13.50 -12.73
C ASP A 236 -8.17 -13.90 -12.16
N LEU A 237 -8.17 -14.37 -10.91
CA LEU A 237 -6.99 -14.85 -10.20
C LEU A 237 -6.78 -16.36 -10.34
N ALA A 238 -7.64 -17.09 -11.06
CA ALA A 238 -7.56 -18.54 -11.24
C ALA A 238 -6.16 -19.03 -11.68
N ALA A 239 -5.50 -18.33 -12.62
CA ALA A 239 -4.14 -18.67 -13.06
C ALA A 239 -3.11 -18.59 -11.93
N LEU A 240 -3.26 -17.63 -11.01
CA LEU A 240 -2.39 -17.48 -9.83
C LEU A 240 -2.74 -18.51 -8.74
N ARG A 241 -4.03 -18.74 -8.46
CA ARG A 241 -4.49 -19.72 -7.46
C ARG A 241 -4.15 -21.17 -7.84
N ASN A 242 -4.10 -21.47 -9.13
CA ASN A 242 -3.79 -22.79 -9.69
C ASN A 242 -2.33 -22.91 -10.15
N SER A 243 -1.47 -21.92 -9.85
CA SER A 243 -0.04 -21.94 -10.20
C SER A 243 0.78 -22.99 -9.44
N GLY A 244 0.17 -23.69 -8.48
CA GLY A 244 0.82 -24.67 -7.60
C GLY A 244 1.58 -24.05 -6.43
N TYR A 245 1.73 -22.72 -6.39
CA TYR A 245 2.31 -22.00 -5.26
C TYR A 245 1.34 -21.92 -4.07
N ARG A 246 1.87 -22.12 -2.86
CA ARG A 246 1.10 -22.15 -1.60
C ARG A 246 0.73 -20.74 -1.07
N ALA A 247 1.40 -19.71 -1.58
CA ALA A 247 1.05 -18.31 -1.39
C ALA A 247 1.38 -17.49 -2.64
N VAL A 248 0.61 -16.43 -2.90
CA VAL A 248 0.93 -15.43 -3.92
C VAL A 248 0.79 -14.03 -3.30
N GLY A 249 1.83 -13.22 -3.47
CA GLY A 249 1.85 -11.81 -3.09
C GLY A 249 2.32 -10.94 -4.25
N GLY A 250 2.13 -9.63 -4.12
CA GLY A 250 2.64 -8.65 -5.09
C GLY A 250 3.48 -7.58 -4.40
N ARG A 251 4.54 -7.14 -5.06
CA ARG A 251 5.32 -5.96 -4.65
C ARG A 251 4.44 -4.70 -4.79
N GLU A 252 4.59 -3.74 -3.89
CA GLU A 252 4.08 -2.38 -4.00
C GLU A 252 5.25 -1.39 -4.09
N TYR A 253 4.97 -0.11 -4.34
CA TYR A 253 5.97 0.92 -4.09
C TYR A 253 6.23 0.99 -2.60
N GLY A 254 7.47 0.74 -2.19
CA GLY A 254 7.79 0.72 -0.78
C GLY A 254 8.03 2.11 -0.19
N PHE A 255 8.69 2.15 0.96
CA PHE A 255 8.68 3.28 1.87
C PHE A 255 9.98 4.08 1.82
N ARG A 256 9.87 5.37 2.18
CA ARG A 256 11.04 6.18 2.50
C ARG A 256 11.35 6.06 3.99
N ASP A 257 12.56 5.63 4.35
CA ASP A 257 12.98 5.57 5.75
C ASP A 257 13.31 6.96 6.33
N SER A 258 13.59 7.00 7.63
CA SER A 258 13.96 8.23 8.35
C SER A 258 15.25 8.89 7.84
N ASN A 259 16.10 8.15 7.13
CA ASN A 259 17.36 8.63 6.55
C ASN A 259 17.17 9.10 5.10
N GLY A 260 15.98 8.91 4.53
CA GLY A 260 15.65 9.26 3.16
C GLY A 260 15.93 8.17 2.13
N THR A 261 16.33 6.96 2.54
CA THR A 261 16.45 5.81 1.64
C THR A 261 15.07 5.40 1.17
N ILE A 262 14.88 5.24 -0.14
CA ILE A 262 13.67 4.61 -0.68
C ILE A 262 13.93 3.11 -0.72
N HIS A 263 13.18 2.37 0.09
CA HIS A 263 13.12 0.91 0.06
C HIS A 263 12.03 0.55 -0.94
N ASP A 264 12.34 0.52 -2.23
CA ASP A 264 11.36 0.18 -3.26
C ASP A 264 11.03 -1.32 -3.23
N GLY A 265 9.80 -1.68 -3.61
CA GLY A 265 9.38 -3.07 -3.71
C GLY A 265 9.19 -3.79 -2.37
N THR A 266 8.59 -3.19 -1.34
CA THR A 266 8.02 -4.03 -0.25
C THR A 266 6.84 -4.84 -0.78
N LEU A 267 6.45 -5.94 -0.13
CA LEU A 267 5.21 -6.64 -0.46
C LEU A 267 3.98 -5.86 0.04
N ASN A 268 2.93 -5.87 -0.77
CA ASN A 268 1.62 -5.32 -0.48
C ASN A 268 0.91 -6.18 0.58
N SER A 269 0.52 -5.57 1.70
CA SER A 269 -0.24 -6.23 2.77
C SER A 269 -1.77 -6.02 2.64
N GLY A 270 -2.20 -5.15 1.72
CA GLY A 270 -3.59 -4.92 1.32
C GLY A 270 -4.15 -5.95 0.34
N THR A 271 -3.30 -6.75 -0.30
CA THR A 271 -3.75 -7.95 -1.02
C THR A 271 -2.68 -9.03 -1.07
N PHE A 272 -3.11 -10.26 -0.75
CA PHE A 272 -2.30 -11.47 -0.82
C PHE A 272 -3.25 -12.68 -0.85
N MET A 273 -2.73 -13.85 -1.17
CA MET A 273 -3.49 -15.10 -1.11
C MET A 273 -2.63 -16.26 -0.61
N SER A 274 -3.21 -17.24 0.07
CA SER A 274 -2.49 -18.42 0.57
C SER A 274 -3.42 -19.59 0.86
N VAL A 275 -2.87 -20.81 0.90
CA VAL A 275 -3.56 -21.98 1.47
C VAL A 275 -3.69 -21.83 2.99
N ALA A 276 -4.72 -22.45 3.58
CA ALA A 276 -4.88 -22.52 5.03
C ALA A 276 -3.63 -23.16 5.68
N GLY A 277 -3.10 -22.55 6.74
CA GLY A 277 -1.90 -23.00 7.42
C GLY A 277 -0.61 -22.98 6.58
N GLY A 278 -0.56 -22.27 5.45
CA GLY A 278 0.65 -22.14 4.62
C GLY A 278 1.85 -21.57 5.38
N ALA A 279 3.08 -21.85 4.93
CA ALA A 279 4.29 -21.44 5.65
C ALA A 279 4.41 -19.90 5.71
N MET A 280 4.11 -19.22 4.60
CA MET A 280 4.08 -17.75 4.51
C MET A 280 3.15 -17.16 5.57
N ILE A 281 1.86 -17.53 5.54
CA ILE A 281 0.84 -16.88 6.36
C ILE A 281 1.00 -17.21 7.85
N THR A 282 1.46 -18.41 8.18
CA THR A 282 1.74 -18.82 9.56
C THR A 282 2.95 -18.07 10.13
N ARG A 283 4.09 -18.06 9.42
CA ARG A 283 5.28 -17.29 9.84
C ARG A 283 4.97 -15.80 9.95
N TRP A 284 4.14 -15.25 9.05
CA TRP A 284 3.77 -13.83 9.09
C TRP A 284 2.91 -13.50 10.31
N MET A 285 1.89 -14.32 10.61
CA MET A 285 1.07 -14.17 11.82
C MET A 285 1.92 -14.19 13.11
N GLU A 286 2.89 -15.09 13.21
CA GLU A 286 3.84 -15.14 14.33
C GLU A 286 4.73 -13.90 14.37
N LYS A 287 5.34 -13.54 13.23
CA LYS A 287 6.29 -12.42 13.16
C LYS A 287 5.62 -11.08 13.46
N MET A 288 4.38 -10.87 13.01
CA MET A 288 3.58 -9.68 13.36
C MET A 288 3.49 -9.49 14.87
N ASN A 289 3.20 -10.56 15.61
CA ASN A 289 3.08 -10.53 17.07
C ASN A 289 4.43 -10.24 17.76
N GLU A 290 5.53 -10.73 17.21
CA GLU A 290 6.89 -10.48 17.69
C GLU A 290 7.33 -9.01 17.44
N VAL A 291 7.21 -8.52 16.21
CA VAL A 291 7.87 -7.27 15.77
C VAL A 291 7.00 -6.02 15.89
N PHE A 292 5.70 -6.15 16.21
CA PHE A 292 4.80 -5.01 16.27
C PHE A 292 5.35 -3.87 17.15
N ASP A 293 5.36 -2.66 16.61
CA ASP A 293 5.93 -1.46 17.24
C ASP A 293 4.99 -0.25 17.22
N GLY A 294 3.78 -0.42 16.66
CA GLY A 294 2.84 0.67 16.41
C GLY A 294 3.15 1.48 15.14
N GLY A 295 4.31 1.27 14.50
CA GLY A 295 4.68 1.87 13.22
C GLY A 295 3.79 1.38 12.07
N TRP A 296 3.76 2.11 10.96
CA TRP A 296 2.80 1.85 9.87
C TRP A 296 3.00 0.48 9.18
N ILE A 297 4.25 0.06 9.02
CA ILE A 297 4.65 -1.03 8.09
C ILE A 297 5.48 -2.15 8.71
N THR A 298 5.78 -2.10 10.01
CA THR A 298 6.78 -3.00 10.62
C THR A 298 6.26 -4.44 10.71
N HIS A 299 5.04 -4.63 11.21
CA HIS A 299 4.33 -5.91 11.28
C HIS A 299 3.72 -6.31 9.94
N SER A 300 3.21 -5.35 9.15
CA SER A 300 2.53 -5.62 7.88
C SER A 300 3.53 -5.84 6.75
N ASN A 301 3.89 -4.80 5.99
CA ASN A 301 4.68 -4.95 4.76
C ASN A 301 6.11 -5.46 5.00
N LYS A 302 6.82 -4.99 6.03
CA LYS A 302 8.23 -5.37 6.26
C LYS A 302 8.38 -6.83 6.69
N ALA A 303 7.59 -7.29 7.66
CA ALA A 303 7.63 -8.69 8.09
C ALA A 303 7.24 -9.63 6.94
N LEU A 304 6.17 -9.31 6.21
CA LEU A 304 5.78 -10.05 5.00
C LEU A 304 6.90 -10.10 3.97
N THR A 305 7.58 -8.97 3.71
CA THR A 305 8.67 -8.91 2.72
C THR A 305 9.83 -9.82 3.11
N SER A 306 10.29 -9.78 4.35
CA SER A 306 11.37 -10.65 4.84
C SER A 306 11.00 -12.13 4.70
N ILE A 307 9.79 -12.51 5.11
CA ILE A 307 9.32 -13.91 5.06
C ILE A 307 9.17 -14.38 3.61
N ALA A 308 8.70 -13.52 2.72
CA ALA A 308 8.58 -13.82 1.31
C ALA A 308 9.94 -14.02 0.64
N GLU A 309 10.93 -13.19 0.99
CA GLU A 309 12.29 -13.31 0.45
C GLU A 309 12.98 -14.58 0.94
N ASP A 310 12.78 -14.97 2.20
CA ASP A 310 13.22 -16.26 2.73
C ASP A 310 12.55 -17.44 1.99
N LEU A 311 11.23 -17.38 1.75
CA LEU A 311 10.48 -18.48 1.12
C LEU A 311 10.67 -18.58 -0.40
N VAL A 312 10.99 -17.49 -1.09
CA VAL A 312 11.37 -17.49 -2.52
C VAL A 312 12.79 -18.03 -2.72
N ALA A 313 13.68 -17.86 -1.74
CA ALA A 313 15.00 -18.49 -1.78
C ALA A 313 14.92 -20.04 -1.70
N ASP A 314 13.87 -20.58 -1.08
CA ASP A 314 13.53 -22.01 -1.03
C ASP A 314 12.76 -22.48 -2.29
N ASP A 315 13.20 -22.06 -3.48
CA ASP A 315 12.53 -22.22 -4.80
C ASP A 315 12.10 -23.66 -5.16
N GLY A 316 12.67 -24.68 -4.50
CA GLY A 316 12.27 -26.09 -4.65
C GLY A 316 10.99 -26.51 -3.91
N GLN A 317 10.33 -25.62 -3.16
CA GLN A 317 9.16 -25.98 -2.31
C GLN A 317 7.83 -25.34 -2.72
N CYS A 318 7.80 -24.48 -3.75
CA CYS A 318 6.58 -23.79 -4.20
C CYS A 318 5.85 -23.01 -3.09
N GLU A 319 6.55 -22.54 -2.05
CA GLU A 319 5.88 -21.89 -0.91
C GLU A 319 5.34 -20.50 -1.24
N MET A 320 6.01 -19.73 -2.10
CA MET A 320 5.55 -18.38 -2.45
C MET A 320 5.93 -17.92 -3.87
N LEU A 321 4.94 -17.37 -4.58
CA LEU A 321 5.12 -16.57 -5.79
C LEU A 321 5.03 -15.08 -5.44
N VAL A 322 5.99 -14.29 -5.91
CA VAL A 322 6.00 -12.82 -5.73
C VAL A 322 5.92 -12.12 -7.08
N LEU A 323 4.79 -11.47 -7.33
CA LEU A 323 4.58 -10.67 -8.54
C LEU A 323 5.25 -9.28 -8.41
N GLY A 324 5.68 -8.72 -9.53
CA GLY A 324 6.12 -7.32 -9.61
C GLY A 324 4.95 -6.34 -9.41
N ARG A 325 5.28 -5.05 -9.21
CA ARG A 325 4.31 -3.98 -8.93
C ARG A 325 3.12 -3.95 -9.90
N ALA A 326 3.39 -4.09 -11.20
CA ALA A 326 2.37 -4.10 -12.24
C ALA A 326 1.24 -5.14 -12.02
N GLY A 327 1.48 -6.22 -11.26
CA GLY A 327 0.49 -7.26 -11.00
C GLY A 327 -0.60 -6.86 -10.00
N PHE A 328 -0.23 -6.36 -8.81
CA PHE A 328 -1.15 -6.07 -7.69
C PHE A 328 -1.18 -4.60 -7.20
N ALA A 329 -0.17 -3.80 -7.54
CA ALA A 329 0.00 -2.45 -7.02
C ALA A 329 0.83 -1.58 -7.99
N PRO A 330 0.30 -1.29 -9.20
CA PRO A 330 1.03 -0.53 -10.23
C PRO A 330 1.33 0.92 -9.80
N GLY A 331 0.44 1.55 -9.02
CA GLY A 331 0.63 2.90 -8.48
C GLY A 331 1.47 2.96 -7.20
N SER A 332 1.30 4.04 -6.43
CA SER A 332 1.87 4.21 -5.09
C SER A 332 1.10 5.26 -4.27
N TRP A 333 1.51 5.45 -3.02
CA TRP A 333 1.08 6.55 -2.16
C TRP A 333 1.67 7.93 -2.54
N VAL A 334 2.55 8.04 -3.54
CA VAL A 334 3.16 9.33 -3.95
C VAL A 334 2.10 10.23 -4.58
N ASP A 335 2.12 11.55 -4.30
CA ASP A 335 1.04 12.46 -4.76
C ASP A 335 0.85 12.44 -6.28
N GLN A 336 1.94 12.30 -7.03
CA GLN A 336 1.92 12.16 -8.48
C GLN A 336 1.17 10.91 -8.95
N ASP A 337 1.38 9.76 -8.31
CA ASP A 337 0.72 8.49 -8.66
C ASP A 337 -0.76 8.51 -8.25
N VAL A 338 -1.08 9.12 -7.11
CA VAL A 338 -2.47 9.34 -6.66
C VAL A 338 -3.21 10.26 -7.63
N SER A 339 -2.59 11.37 -8.05
CA SER A 339 -3.15 12.26 -9.08
C SER A 339 -3.29 11.56 -10.42
N ALA A 340 -2.26 10.87 -10.91
CA ALA A 340 -2.31 10.12 -12.17
C ALA A 340 -3.37 9.01 -12.17
N LEU A 341 -3.70 8.45 -11.01
CA LEU A 341 -4.76 7.46 -10.85
C LEU A 341 -6.17 8.10 -10.85
N PHE A 342 -6.38 9.17 -10.07
CA PHE A 342 -7.72 9.68 -9.77
C PHE A 342 -8.14 10.96 -10.47
N ASP A 343 -7.22 11.82 -10.89
CA ASP A 343 -7.58 13.12 -11.48
C ASP A 343 -8.33 12.94 -12.80
N SER A 344 -9.28 13.85 -13.05
CA SER A 344 -10.14 13.80 -14.23
C SER A 344 -9.56 14.62 -15.37
N HIS A 345 -9.47 13.98 -16.53
CA HIS A 345 -8.98 14.54 -17.78
C HIS A 345 -10.13 15.19 -18.56
N ALA A 346 -9.96 16.48 -18.90
CA ALA A 346 -10.95 17.27 -19.63
C ALA A 346 -10.74 17.27 -21.15
N ASP A 347 -9.62 16.68 -21.61
CA ASP A 347 -9.28 16.45 -23.02
C ASP A 347 -10.04 15.27 -23.64
N VAL A 348 -10.69 14.44 -22.83
CA VAL A 348 -11.61 13.38 -23.28
C VAL A 348 -13.07 13.83 -23.16
N ALA A 349 -13.90 13.43 -24.11
CA ALA A 349 -15.33 13.74 -24.13
C ALA A 349 -16.06 13.15 -22.92
N ASN A 350 -17.14 13.82 -22.49
CA ASN A 350 -18.07 13.28 -21.50
C ASN A 350 -18.67 11.96 -22.02
N TRP A 351 -18.70 10.95 -21.16
CA TRP A 351 -19.42 9.71 -21.40
C TRP A 351 -20.29 9.36 -20.18
N PRO A 352 -21.50 8.82 -20.33
CA PRO A 352 -22.30 8.83 -21.55
C PRO A 352 -22.48 10.27 -22.09
N ASP A 353 -22.67 10.40 -23.41
CA ASP A 353 -22.76 11.72 -24.05
C ASP A 353 -24.15 12.37 -23.87
N GLU A 354 -24.34 13.59 -24.39
CA GLU A 354 -25.60 14.34 -24.27
C GLU A 354 -26.82 13.66 -24.92
N LYS A 355 -26.63 12.59 -25.71
CA LYS A 355 -27.71 11.82 -26.35
C LYS A 355 -28.07 10.56 -25.58
N PHE A 356 -27.33 10.22 -24.54
CA PHE A 356 -27.63 9.10 -23.68
C PHE A 356 -28.81 9.41 -22.77
N HIS A 357 -29.75 8.48 -22.67
CA HIS A 357 -30.83 8.52 -21.71
C HIS A 357 -30.59 7.48 -20.61
N GLU A 358 -30.89 7.84 -19.35
CA GLU A 358 -30.75 6.88 -18.25
C GLU A 358 -31.68 5.68 -18.46
N GLY A 359 -31.13 4.47 -18.30
CA GLY A 359 -31.72 3.21 -18.75
C GLY A 359 -31.20 2.67 -20.09
N ASP A 360 -30.53 3.49 -20.93
CA ASP A 360 -29.91 2.99 -22.16
C ASP A 360 -28.73 2.04 -21.84
N PRO A 361 -28.63 0.87 -22.50
CA PRO A 361 -27.56 -0.08 -22.22
C PRO A 361 -26.20 0.48 -22.65
N LEU A 362 -25.23 0.48 -21.73
CA LEU A 362 -23.86 0.86 -22.04
C LEU A 362 -23.21 -0.23 -22.90
N SER A 363 -22.53 0.16 -23.97
CA SER A 363 -21.90 -0.76 -24.93
C SER A 363 -20.62 -1.41 -24.39
N ASP A 364 -20.34 -2.64 -24.85
CA ASP A 364 -19.07 -3.36 -24.62
C ASP A 364 -17.86 -2.69 -25.32
N GLU A 365 -18.12 -1.63 -26.09
CA GLU A 365 -17.10 -0.89 -26.83
C GLU A 365 -16.15 -0.14 -25.88
N VAL A 366 -15.11 -0.88 -25.53
CA VAL A 366 -13.76 -0.38 -25.27
C VAL A 366 -13.07 0.04 -26.59
N ASN A 367 -13.75 -0.04 -27.75
CA ASN A 367 -13.45 0.83 -28.89
C ASN A 367 -13.56 2.29 -28.38
N LEU A 368 -12.52 3.12 -28.33
CA LEU A 368 -11.26 3.17 -29.09
C LEU A 368 -11.43 3.22 -30.63
N THR A 369 -12.67 3.32 -31.09
CA THR A 369 -13.04 4.17 -32.23
C THR A 369 -12.95 5.62 -31.74
N HIS A 370 -11.84 6.35 -31.88
CA HIS A 370 -10.80 6.23 -32.91
C HIS A 370 -9.38 6.36 -32.38
N GLY A 371 -8.60 5.27 -32.35
CA GLY A 371 -7.15 5.25 -32.54
C GLY A 371 -6.26 6.08 -31.59
N LEU A 372 -6.82 6.63 -30.51
CA LEU A 372 -6.16 7.52 -29.57
C LEU A 372 -6.55 7.10 -28.15
N THR A 373 -5.88 6.07 -27.64
CA THR A 373 -5.69 5.95 -26.19
C THR A 373 -4.93 7.22 -25.77
N PRO A 374 -5.47 8.06 -24.87
CA PRO A 374 -4.80 9.31 -24.50
C PRO A 374 -3.41 9.05 -23.92
N ASP A 375 -2.44 9.95 -24.14
CA ASP A 375 -1.05 9.77 -23.69
C ASP A 375 -0.88 9.65 -22.16
N TRP A 376 -1.90 10.04 -21.39
CA TRP A 376 -1.98 9.90 -19.93
C TRP A 376 -2.56 8.56 -19.46
N ALA A 377 -3.17 7.79 -20.37
CA ALA A 377 -3.93 6.61 -20.02
C ALA A 377 -3.02 5.41 -19.75
N ALA A 378 -3.06 4.90 -18.52
CA ALA A 378 -2.29 3.75 -18.08
C ALA A 378 -2.80 2.44 -18.73
N ASP A 379 -1.85 1.56 -19.05
CA ASP A 379 -2.14 0.18 -19.45
C ASP A 379 -2.14 -0.75 -18.22
N TYR A 380 -3.31 -1.28 -17.91
CA TYR A 380 -3.54 -2.26 -16.84
C TYR A 380 -3.55 -3.71 -17.35
N GLY A 381 -3.09 -3.99 -18.57
CA GLY A 381 -3.04 -5.34 -19.15
C GLY A 381 -2.29 -6.37 -18.29
N CYS A 382 -1.24 -5.96 -17.59
CA CYS A 382 -0.51 -6.80 -16.62
C CYS A 382 -1.22 -6.98 -15.27
N THR A 383 -2.22 -6.15 -14.96
CA THR A 383 -2.72 -5.95 -13.61
C THR A 383 -3.89 -6.89 -13.32
N TYR A 384 -3.72 -7.74 -12.30
CA TYR A 384 -4.80 -8.56 -11.76
C TYR A 384 -5.63 -7.78 -10.74
N LEU A 385 -4.93 -7.03 -9.88
CA LEU A 385 -5.49 -6.28 -8.76
C LEU A 385 -4.91 -4.87 -8.77
N LEU A 386 -5.77 -3.87 -8.59
CA LEU A 386 -5.39 -2.47 -8.47
C LEU A 386 -5.63 -2.02 -7.03
N HIS A 387 -4.58 -2.00 -6.21
CA HIS A 387 -4.61 -1.32 -4.91
C HIS A 387 -4.68 0.20 -5.15
N ALA A 388 -5.85 0.80 -4.93
CA ALA A 388 -6.14 2.19 -5.32
C ALA A 388 -5.72 3.19 -4.24
N PHE A 389 -4.42 3.22 -3.94
CA PHE A 389 -3.79 4.06 -2.92
C PHE A 389 -4.31 5.50 -2.93
N SER A 390 -4.90 5.95 -1.82
CA SER A 390 -5.36 7.34 -1.65
C SER A 390 -4.78 7.99 -0.40
N LYS A 391 -4.23 9.19 -0.57
CA LYS A 391 -3.74 10.03 0.54
C LYS A 391 -4.84 10.71 1.37
N LYS A 392 -6.12 10.46 1.10
CA LYS A 392 -7.23 11.18 1.73
C LYS A 392 -7.93 10.42 2.86
N LYS A 393 -7.46 10.68 4.08
CA LYS A 393 -8.36 10.86 5.24
C LYS A 393 -8.56 12.32 5.68
N ALA A 394 -7.89 13.33 5.08
CA ALA A 394 -8.02 14.72 5.57
C ALA A 394 -7.76 15.93 4.64
N ARG A 395 -7.07 15.84 3.48
CA ARG A 395 -6.62 17.06 2.74
C ARG A 395 -7.06 17.10 1.27
N ASN A 396 -7.52 18.28 0.84
CA ASN A 396 -8.01 18.68 -0.51
C ASN A 396 -9.53 18.60 -0.75
N GLY A 397 -10.35 19.18 0.15
CA GLY A 397 -11.74 19.59 -0.12
C GLY A 397 -12.80 18.49 -0.20
N ALA A 398 -12.59 17.47 -1.03
CA ALA A 398 -13.43 16.28 -1.07
C ALA A 398 -13.07 15.34 0.08
N ARG A 399 -14.05 15.09 0.97
CA ARG A 399 -14.04 13.95 1.90
C ARG A 399 -14.19 12.67 1.06
N ASN A 400 -13.46 11.61 1.41
CA ASN A 400 -13.62 10.24 0.89
C ASN A 400 -13.65 10.09 -0.66
N ASN A 401 -12.75 10.77 -1.37
CA ASN A 401 -12.47 10.64 -2.82
C ASN A 401 -13.61 10.92 -3.82
N GLY A 402 -14.89 10.98 -3.41
CA GLY A 402 -16.01 11.32 -4.31
C GLY A 402 -16.20 10.35 -5.48
N ILE A 403 -15.84 9.07 -5.30
CA ILE A 403 -16.01 8.04 -6.32
C ILE A 403 -17.50 7.72 -6.39
N THR A 404 -18.17 8.24 -7.41
CA THR A 404 -19.59 7.96 -7.74
C THR A 404 -19.68 7.05 -8.98
N PRO A 405 -20.84 6.43 -9.24
CA PRO A 405 -21.08 5.74 -10.50
C PRO A 405 -20.84 6.64 -11.72
N ARG A 406 -21.33 7.90 -11.72
CA ARG A 406 -21.02 8.90 -12.76
C ARG A 406 -19.53 9.08 -12.99
N TYR A 407 -18.72 9.26 -11.94
CA TYR A 407 -17.26 9.43 -12.07
C TYR A 407 -16.59 8.24 -12.78
N VAL A 408 -17.00 7.01 -12.46
CA VAL A 408 -16.45 5.80 -13.11
C VAL A 408 -16.96 5.65 -14.54
N LEU A 409 -18.26 5.84 -14.76
CA LEU A 409 -18.91 5.71 -16.06
C LEU A 409 -18.46 6.79 -17.06
N GLU A 410 -17.97 7.94 -16.56
CA GLU A 410 -17.32 8.99 -17.35
C GLU A 410 -15.93 8.62 -17.90
N ARG A 411 -15.25 7.60 -17.34
CA ARG A 411 -13.96 7.10 -17.88
C ARG A 411 -12.85 8.18 -18.01
N LYS A 412 -12.95 9.29 -17.26
CA LYS A 412 -12.04 10.45 -17.33
C LYS A 412 -10.76 10.33 -16.52
N SER A 413 -10.60 9.28 -15.72
CA SER A 413 -9.39 9.02 -14.93
C SER A 413 -8.88 7.61 -15.19
N ASN A 414 -7.64 7.33 -14.82
CA ASN A 414 -7.09 5.98 -14.94
C ASN A 414 -7.83 4.97 -14.05
N TYR A 415 -8.23 5.37 -12.83
CA TYR A 415 -9.11 4.56 -11.97
C TYR A 415 -10.45 4.28 -12.66
N ALA A 416 -11.12 5.32 -13.16
CA ALA A 416 -12.42 5.19 -13.83
C ALA A 416 -12.34 4.24 -15.03
N ARG A 417 -11.29 4.35 -15.86
CA ARG A 417 -11.06 3.44 -17.00
C ARG A 417 -10.79 2.00 -16.56
N ALA A 418 -10.00 1.79 -15.49
CA ALA A 418 -9.70 0.45 -14.99
C ALA A 418 -10.95 -0.28 -14.47
N VAL A 419 -11.77 0.39 -13.66
CA VAL A 419 -12.97 -0.21 -13.04
C VAL A 419 -14.25 -0.09 -13.89
N TYR A 420 -14.21 0.61 -15.02
CA TYR A 420 -15.35 0.79 -15.91
C TYR A 420 -16.10 -0.50 -16.28
N PRO A 421 -15.43 -1.63 -16.63
CA PRO A 421 -16.14 -2.86 -16.98
C PRO A 421 -17.09 -3.36 -15.88
N ILE A 422 -16.76 -3.10 -14.61
CA ILE A 422 -17.55 -3.51 -13.45
C ILE A 422 -18.69 -2.52 -13.18
N ALA A 423 -18.40 -1.22 -13.14
CA ALA A 423 -19.45 -0.20 -12.96
C ALA A 423 -20.47 -0.23 -14.12
N ARG A 424 -20.02 -0.49 -15.34
CA ARG A 424 -20.89 -0.73 -16.50
C ARG A 424 -21.78 -1.95 -16.30
N ALA A 425 -21.23 -3.06 -15.81
CA ALA A 425 -22.01 -4.26 -15.56
C ALA A 425 -23.08 -4.02 -14.47
N MET A 426 -22.72 -3.32 -13.40
CA MET A 426 -23.67 -2.89 -12.37
C MET A 426 -24.80 -2.02 -12.95
N TYR A 427 -24.46 -1.07 -13.83
CA TYR A 427 -25.43 -0.16 -14.45
C TYR A 427 -26.39 -0.92 -15.37
N ASN A 428 -25.86 -1.78 -16.25
CA ASN A 428 -26.68 -2.61 -17.14
C ASN A 428 -27.53 -3.66 -16.38
N GLU A 429 -27.19 -3.99 -15.13
CA GLU A 429 -27.98 -4.84 -14.23
C GLU A 429 -28.93 -4.04 -13.32
N GLY A 430 -29.00 -2.71 -13.46
CA GLY A 430 -29.88 -1.83 -12.65
C GLY A 430 -29.45 -1.69 -11.19
N LEU A 431 -28.21 -2.07 -10.85
CA LEU A 431 -27.66 -1.97 -9.50
C LEU A 431 -27.19 -0.53 -9.19
N VAL A 432 -26.75 0.21 -10.22
CA VAL A 432 -26.36 1.62 -10.11
C VAL A 432 -27.01 2.49 -11.18
N ASN A 433 -27.29 3.73 -10.81
CA ASN A 433 -27.77 4.82 -11.65
C ASN A 433 -26.63 5.84 -11.83
N LEU A 434 -26.72 6.75 -12.80
CA LEU A 434 -25.71 7.79 -12.98
C LEU A 434 -25.67 8.74 -11.78
N ASP A 435 -26.83 9.16 -11.29
CA ASP A 435 -26.96 10.18 -10.23
C ASP A 435 -26.94 9.62 -8.80
N ASP A 436 -26.60 8.33 -8.64
CA ASP A 436 -26.29 7.75 -7.33
C ASP A 436 -25.13 8.50 -6.64
N THR A 437 -25.31 8.79 -5.36
CA THR A 437 -24.25 9.38 -4.52
C THR A 437 -23.21 8.34 -4.09
N ASP A 438 -21.99 8.78 -3.78
CA ASP A 438 -20.94 7.93 -3.19
C ASP A 438 -21.38 7.30 -1.85
N LEU A 439 -22.30 7.99 -1.14
CA LEU A 439 -22.92 7.54 0.11
C LEU A 439 -24.14 6.63 -0.09
N GLY A 440 -24.79 6.64 -1.27
CA GLY A 440 -25.95 5.80 -1.54
C GLY A 440 -27.22 6.24 -0.80
N VAL A 441 -27.36 7.56 -0.64
CA VAL A 441 -28.52 8.29 -0.13
C VAL A 441 -29.25 9.02 -1.24
#